data_AF-A0A2K4X9J6-F1
#
_entry.id   AF-A0A2K4X9J6-F1
#
_cell.length_a   1.000
_cell.length_b   1.000
_cell.length_c   1.000
_cell.angle_alpha   90.00
_cell.angle_beta   90.00
_cell.angle_gamma   90.00
#
_symmetry.space_group_name_H-M   'P 1'
#
loop_
_entity.id
_entity.type
_entity.pdbx_description
1 polymer ?
#
loop_
_entity_poly.entity_id
_entity_poly.type
_entity_poly.pdbx_seq_one_letter_code
_entity_poly.pdbx_strand_id
1 'polypeptide(L)'
;MNKGLLKAWNDEKGFGFIKSDTLAHDTFIHISALKHMSRKPKVGDTIYFEVATQPDGKSKAVNCRIEGVAALKVTPKKSNHHRVAKSNFTDSFLGKVASISIIAVLGFIALNKYNHYQSSEQFNNQTPVITNADLATFDEQYPKIVIPKNTHNFTCDGRQHCSQMTSRAEAVFFINNCPNTKMDGDRDGDPCERDTRFQNEW
;
A
#
# COMPACT_ATOMS: atom_id res chain seq x y z
N MET A 1 9.02 -34.03 11.93
CA MET A 1 9.58 -33.35 10.75
C MET A 1 9.01 -34.03 9.51
N ASN A 2 8.29 -33.29 8.66
CA ASN A 2 7.76 -33.75 7.38
C ASN A 2 8.75 -33.45 6.25
N LYS A 3 8.65 -34.17 5.13
CA LYS A 3 9.45 -33.98 3.91
C LYS A 3 8.50 -33.84 2.74
N GLY A 4 8.71 -32.83 1.90
CA GLY A 4 7.90 -32.65 0.69
C GLY A 4 8.63 -31.89 -0.41
N LEU A 5 8.04 -31.87 -1.59
CA LEU A 5 8.52 -31.15 -2.76
C LEU A 5 7.82 -29.80 -2.88
N LEU A 6 8.58 -28.75 -3.16
CA LEU A 6 8.03 -27.44 -3.44
C LEU A 6 7.35 -27.46 -4.81
N LYS A 7 6.01 -27.48 -4.82
CA LYS A 7 5.19 -27.62 -6.02
C LYS A 7 5.00 -26.29 -6.74
N ALA A 8 4.86 -25.20 -5.99
CA ALA A 8 4.67 -23.87 -6.51
C ALA A 8 5.40 -22.85 -5.64
N TRP A 9 5.97 -21.82 -6.27
CA TRP A 9 6.65 -20.72 -5.60
C TRP A 9 6.43 -19.42 -6.36
N ASN A 10 6.16 -18.34 -5.62
CA ASN A 10 6.07 -16.99 -6.14
C ASN A 10 7.21 -16.17 -5.52
N ASP A 11 8.17 -15.76 -6.35
CA ASP A 11 9.37 -15.03 -5.92
C ASP A 11 9.11 -13.58 -5.52
N GLU A 12 8.09 -12.95 -6.09
CA GLU A 12 7.72 -11.56 -5.82
C GLU A 12 7.04 -11.44 -4.46
N LYS A 13 6.06 -12.31 -4.19
CA LYS A 13 5.29 -12.33 -2.95
C LYS A 13 5.98 -13.16 -1.85
N GLY A 14 6.95 -14.00 -2.20
CA GLY A 14 7.73 -14.79 -1.26
C GLY A 14 6.94 -15.91 -0.57
N PHE A 15 6.06 -16.60 -1.29
CA PHE A 15 5.33 -17.75 -0.74
C PHE A 15 5.19 -18.87 -1.76
N GLY A 16 4.84 -20.06 -1.27
CA GLY A 16 4.59 -21.22 -2.09
C GLY A 16 3.84 -22.31 -1.37
N PHE A 17 3.81 -23.48 -1.99
CA PHE A 17 3.13 -24.66 -1.47
C PHE A 17 4.00 -25.91 -1.60
N ILE A 18 4.08 -26.67 -0.51
CA ILE A 18 4.82 -27.92 -0.42
C ILE A 18 3.84 -29.08 -0.51
N LYS A 19 4.08 -29.98 -1.46
CA LYS A 19 3.39 -31.26 -1.56
C LYS A 19 4.16 -32.31 -0.78
N SER A 20 3.50 -32.96 0.17
CA SER A 20 4.08 -34.06 0.96
C SER A 20 3.18 -35.27 0.84
N ASP A 21 3.75 -36.46 0.70
CA ASP A 21 2.96 -37.70 0.63
C ASP A 21 2.38 -38.08 2.00
N THR A 22 2.93 -37.52 3.09
CA THR A 22 2.42 -37.73 4.46
C THR A 22 1.22 -36.86 4.81
N LEU A 23 0.94 -35.83 4.01
CA LEU A 23 -0.10 -34.84 4.29
C LEU A 23 -1.14 -34.88 3.18
N ALA A 24 -2.42 -34.90 3.55
CA ALA A 24 -3.50 -34.94 2.56
C ALA A 24 -3.61 -33.65 1.71
N HIS A 25 -3.09 -32.53 2.23
CA HIS A 25 -3.21 -31.21 1.61
C HIS A 25 -1.83 -30.56 1.41
N ASP A 26 -1.74 -29.75 0.36
CA ASP A 26 -0.57 -28.93 0.09
C ASP A 26 -0.35 -27.93 1.24
N THR A 27 0.85 -27.92 1.81
CA THR A 27 1.17 -27.09 2.97
C THR A 27 1.72 -25.74 2.52
N PHE A 28 1.15 -24.66 3.04
CA PHE A 28 1.61 -23.31 2.75
C PHE A 28 2.99 -23.04 3.34
N ILE A 29 3.90 -22.44 2.55
CA ILE A 29 5.22 -21.99 3.02
C ILE A 29 5.43 -20.52 2.65
N HIS A 30 5.98 -19.76 3.58
CA HIS A 30 6.40 -18.37 3.37
C HIS A 30 7.92 -18.25 3.44
N ILE A 31 8.50 -17.29 2.73
CA ILE A 31 9.96 -17.04 2.68
C ILE A 31 10.56 -16.80 4.06
N SER A 32 9.76 -16.30 5.01
CA SER A 32 10.17 -16.12 6.40
C SER A 32 10.53 -17.43 7.11
N ALA A 33 9.99 -18.57 6.67
CA ALA A 33 10.32 -19.89 7.20
C ALA A 33 11.67 -20.42 6.68
N LEU A 34 12.22 -19.78 5.64
CA LEU A 34 13.46 -20.15 4.94
C LEU A 34 14.59 -19.13 5.14
N LYS A 35 14.50 -18.26 6.16
CA LYS A 35 15.45 -17.16 6.41
C LYS A 35 16.92 -17.59 6.54
N HIS A 36 17.17 -18.86 6.83
CA HIS A 36 18.51 -19.39 7.05
C HIS A 36 19.09 -20.10 5.83
N MET A 37 18.47 -19.98 4.65
CA MET A 37 18.97 -20.65 3.44
C MET A 37 19.86 -19.71 2.62
N SER A 38 20.93 -20.24 2.01
CA SER A 38 21.86 -19.45 1.20
C SER A 38 21.30 -18.93 -0.13
N ARG A 39 20.18 -19.50 -0.58
CA ARG A 39 19.47 -19.08 -1.79
C ARG A 39 17.96 -19.08 -1.59
N LYS A 40 17.26 -18.40 -2.49
CA LYS A 40 15.80 -18.49 -2.62
C LYS A 40 15.37 -19.92 -2.99
N PRO A 41 14.22 -20.38 -2.50
CA PRO A 41 13.67 -21.68 -2.88
C PRO A 41 13.21 -21.66 -4.35
N LYS A 42 13.22 -22.82 -4.98
CA LYS A 42 12.80 -23.03 -6.38
C LYS A 42 11.86 -24.20 -6.46
N VAL A 43 10.92 -24.16 -7.40
CA VAL A 43 10.01 -25.28 -7.66
C VAL A 43 10.83 -26.54 -7.93
N GLY A 44 10.44 -27.66 -7.32
CA GLY A 44 11.18 -28.92 -7.33
C GLY A 44 12.14 -29.11 -6.14
N ASP A 45 12.36 -28.08 -5.32
CA ASP A 45 13.17 -28.21 -4.10
C ASP A 45 12.54 -29.18 -3.10
N THR A 46 13.35 -30.08 -2.56
CA THR A 46 12.96 -30.92 -1.44
C THR A 46 13.12 -30.16 -0.14
N ILE A 47 12.03 -29.99 0.61
CA ILE A 47 11.99 -29.20 1.84
C ILE A 47 11.59 -30.10 3.01
N TYR A 48 12.39 -30.04 4.08
CA TYR A 48 12.06 -30.55 5.39
C TYR A 48 11.39 -29.45 6.20
N PHE A 49 10.26 -29.74 6.83
CA PHE A 49 9.47 -28.74 7.54
C PHE A 49 8.64 -29.35 8.68
N GLU A 50 8.17 -28.49 9.57
CA GLU A 50 7.18 -28.82 10.60
C GLU A 50 5.86 -28.13 10.25
N VAL A 51 4.74 -28.75 10.63
CA VAL A 51 3.41 -28.17 10.38
C VAL A 51 2.93 -27.49 11.66
N ALA A 52 2.58 -26.21 11.54
CA ALA A 52 1.91 -25.45 12.59
C ALA A 52 0.51 -25.06 12.11
N THR A 53 -0.48 -25.20 12.98
CA THR A 53 -1.84 -24.73 12.73
C THR A 53 -1.93 -23.24 13.07
N GLN A 54 -2.46 -22.44 12.16
CA GLN A 54 -2.67 -21.02 12.35
C GLN A 54 -4.09 -20.76 12.92
N PRO A 55 -4.37 -19.62 13.58
CA PRO A 55 -5.67 -19.35 14.19
C PRO A 55 -6.84 -19.34 13.20
N ASP A 56 -6.55 -19.20 11.90
CA ASP A 56 -7.52 -19.30 10.80
C ASP A 56 -7.85 -20.76 10.39
N GLY A 57 -7.28 -21.74 11.09
CA GLY A 57 -7.45 -23.17 10.82
C GLY A 57 -6.57 -23.73 9.71
N LYS A 58 -5.73 -22.92 9.06
CA LYS A 58 -4.84 -23.38 7.97
C LYS A 58 -3.52 -23.92 8.50
N SER A 59 -2.95 -24.88 7.79
CA SER A 59 -1.62 -25.42 8.08
C SER A 59 -0.53 -24.62 7.37
N LYS A 60 0.50 -24.22 8.13
CA LYS A 60 1.70 -23.57 7.60
C LYS A 60 2.96 -24.35 7.92
N ALA A 61 3.91 -24.32 7.01
CA ALA A 61 5.25 -24.86 7.20
C ALA A 61 6.08 -23.90 8.06
N VAL A 62 6.73 -24.43 9.09
CA VAL A 62 7.70 -23.74 9.95
C VAL A 62 9.00 -24.54 10.02
N ASN A 63 10.07 -23.90 10.51
CA ASN A 63 11.40 -24.51 10.63
C ASN A 63 11.88 -25.20 9.34
N CYS A 64 11.73 -24.51 8.21
CA CYS A 64 11.93 -25.12 6.90
C CYS A 64 13.42 -25.18 6.52
N ARG A 65 13.84 -26.29 5.90
CA ARG A 65 15.20 -26.50 5.37
C ARG A 65 15.16 -27.18 4.02
N ILE A 66 15.80 -26.58 3.02
CA ILE A 66 15.96 -27.15 1.68
C ILE A 66 17.11 -28.16 1.70
N GLU A 67 16.87 -29.35 1.15
CA GLU A 67 17.89 -30.40 0.97
C GLU A 67 19.01 -29.91 0.04
N GLY A 68 20.27 -30.15 0.41
CA GLY A 68 21.44 -29.75 -0.40
C GLY A 68 21.77 -28.25 -0.38
N VAL A 69 21.05 -27.42 0.37
CA VAL A 69 21.34 -25.98 0.50
C VAL A 69 21.94 -25.69 1.86
N ALA A 70 23.15 -25.12 1.88
CA ALA A 70 23.84 -24.75 3.10
C ALA A 70 23.04 -23.71 3.90
N ALA A 71 22.93 -23.92 5.21
CA ALA A 71 22.37 -22.94 6.11
C ALA A 71 23.35 -21.76 6.28
N LEU A 72 22.88 -20.54 6.06
CA LEU A 72 23.66 -19.35 6.39
C LEU A 72 23.85 -19.30 7.90
N LYS A 73 25.12 -19.28 8.34
CA LYS A 73 25.45 -19.03 9.75
C LYS A 73 24.95 -17.63 10.10
N VAL A 74 23.85 -17.56 10.85
CA VAL A 74 23.40 -16.30 11.43
C VAL A 74 24.38 -15.96 12.54
N THR A 75 25.31 -15.05 12.27
CA THR A 75 25.93 -14.28 13.33
C THR A 75 24.81 -13.47 13.99
N PRO A 76 24.57 -13.62 15.31
CA PRO A 76 23.58 -12.80 15.99
C PRO A 76 24.06 -11.35 15.93
N LYS A 77 23.56 -10.61 14.94
CA LYS A 77 23.69 -9.16 14.90
C LYS A 77 22.90 -8.69 16.11
N LYS A 78 23.61 -8.31 17.19
CA LYS A 78 23.02 -7.61 18.32
C LYS A 78 22.17 -6.50 17.73
N SER A 79 20.86 -6.67 17.75
CA SER A 79 19.96 -5.58 17.44
C SER A 79 20.21 -4.58 18.56
N ASN A 80 20.96 -3.53 18.25
CA ASN A 80 20.80 -2.28 18.96
C ASN A 80 19.36 -1.87 18.68
N HIS A 81 18.43 -2.40 19.46
CA HIS A 81 17.23 -1.65 19.78
C HIS A 81 17.80 -0.33 20.27
N HIS A 82 17.64 0.74 19.49
CA HIS A 82 17.46 2.04 20.10
C HIS A 82 16.29 1.82 21.07
N ARG A 83 16.63 1.55 22.33
CA ARG A 83 15.80 1.99 23.42
C ARG A 83 15.72 3.48 23.16
N VAL A 84 14.62 3.91 22.53
CA VAL A 84 14.18 5.29 22.69
C VAL A 84 14.05 5.41 24.19
N ALA A 85 15.08 5.96 24.82
CA ALA A 85 15.01 6.36 26.20
C ALA A 85 13.81 7.29 26.21
N LYS A 86 12.69 6.83 26.80
CA LYS A 86 11.64 7.72 27.24
C LYS A 86 12.34 8.65 28.23
N SER A 87 12.85 9.76 27.73
CA SER A 87 13.35 10.82 28.59
C SER A 87 12.13 11.31 29.34
N ASN A 88 12.05 10.96 30.62
CA ASN A 88 11.16 11.61 31.57
C ASN A 88 11.68 13.04 31.80
N PHE A 89 11.80 13.84 30.74
CA PHE A 89 12.16 15.26 30.77
C PHE A 89 10.90 16.09 31.07
N THR A 90 10.15 15.65 32.05
CA THR A 90 8.99 16.33 32.58
C THR A 90 9.26 16.49 34.05
N ASP A 91 10.20 17.36 34.42
CA ASP A 91 10.23 18.07 35.71
C ASP A 91 11.48 18.95 35.81
N SER A 92 11.61 19.89 34.89
CA SER A 92 12.46 21.05 35.11
C SER A 92 11.75 22.28 34.58
N PHE A 93 11.51 23.24 35.46
CA PHE A 93 10.79 24.49 35.20
C PHE A 93 11.32 25.17 33.92
N LEU A 94 12.64 25.06 33.67
CA LEU A 94 13.35 25.58 32.51
C LEU A 94 12.88 24.99 31.17
N GLY A 95 12.48 23.71 31.13
CA GLY A 95 11.96 23.05 29.94
C GLY A 95 10.56 23.53 29.54
N LYS A 96 9.73 23.92 30.52
CA LYS A 96 8.40 24.50 30.27
C LYS A 96 8.51 25.92 29.72
N VAL A 97 9.47 26.73 30.19
CA VAL A 97 9.65 28.10 29.65
C VAL A 97 10.19 28.07 28.22
N ALA A 98 11.09 27.12 27.91
CA ALA A 98 11.63 26.96 26.56
C ALA A 98 10.59 26.44 25.55
N SER A 99 9.66 25.56 25.95
CA SER A 99 8.60 25.10 25.04
C SER A 99 7.56 26.19 24.79
N ILE A 100 7.18 26.96 25.81
CA ILE A 100 6.24 28.08 25.67
C ILE A 100 6.83 29.18 24.80
N SER A 101 8.13 29.49 24.92
CA SER A 101 8.78 30.49 24.06
C SER A 101 8.83 30.07 22.59
N ILE A 102 9.11 28.80 22.30
CA ILE A 102 9.09 28.26 20.93
C ILE A 102 7.67 28.35 20.34
N ILE A 103 6.65 27.97 21.10
CA ILE A 103 5.25 28.06 20.63
C ILE A 103 4.84 29.51 20.40
N ALA A 104 5.22 30.45 21.27
CA ALA A 104 4.93 31.86 21.10
C ALA A 104 5.61 32.46 19.86
N VAL A 105 6.87 32.09 19.60
CA VAL A 105 7.61 32.52 18.41
C VAL A 105 6.98 31.97 17.13
N LEU A 106 6.62 30.68 17.11
CA LEU A 106 5.94 30.08 15.96
C LEU A 106 4.56 30.70 15.72
N GLY A 107 3.80 30.98 16.81
CA GLY A 107 2.53 31.69 16.74
C GLY A 107 2.69 33.11 16.19
N PHE A 108 3.70 33.86 16.64
CA PHE A 108 3.99 35.21 16.16
C PHE A 108 4.39 35.22 14.67
N ILE A 109 5.21 34.26 14.23
CA ILE A 109 5.56 34.09 12.82
C ILE A 109 4.31 33.75 11.99
N ALA A 110 3.45 32.85 12.48
CA ALA A 110 2.22 32.47 11.81
C ALA A 110 1.23 33.65 11.71
N LEU A 111 1.08 34.46 12.77
CA LEU A 111 0.23 35.65 12.77
C LEU A 111 0.75 36.72 11.80
N ASN A 112 2.06 36.97 11.79
CA ASN A 112 2.66 37.91 10.83
C ASN A 112 2.50 37.42 9.38
N LYS A 113 2.66 36.11 9.15
CA LYS A 113 2.42 35.52 7.82
C LYS A 113 0.94 35.56 7.44
N TYR A 114 0.02 35.33 8.38
CA TYR A 114 -1.43 35.41 8.16
C TYR A 114 -1.85 36.84 7.78
N ASN A 115 -1.36 37.84 8.51
CA ASN A 115 -1.60 39.25 8.18
C ASN A 115 -0.99 39.63 6.83
N HIS A 116 0.19 39.10 6.50
CA HIS A 116 0.80 39.28 5.17
C HIS A 116 0.04 38.54 4.07
N TYR A 117 -0.58 37.40 4.36
CA TYR A 117 -1.36 36.62 3.40
C TYR A 117 -2.67 37.32 3.05
N GLN A 118 -3.37 37.88 4.05
CA GLN A 118 -4.60 38.66 3.87
C GLN A 118 -4.41 39.91 3.00
N SER A 119 -3.22 40.53 2.99
CA SER A 119 -2.96 41.71 2.15
C SER A 119 -2.67 41.39 0.67
N SER A 120 -2.65 40.11 0.28
CA SER A 120 -2.36 39.68 -1.10
C SER A 120 -3.60 39.29 -1.93
N GLU A 121 -4.80 39.26 -1.34
CA GLU A 121 -6.06 38.99 -2.07
C GLU A 121 -6.73 40.25 -2.66
N GLN A 122 -5.97 41.10 -3.35
CA GLN A 122 -6.52 42.23 -4.13
C GLN A 122 -5.97 42.30 -5.56
N PHE A 123 -5.47 41.20 -6.14
CA PHE A 123 -5.07 41.20 -7.56
C PHE A 123 -5.31 39.85 -8.27
N ASN A 124 -6.57 39.56 -8.64
CA ASN A 124 -6.96 39.25 -10.02
C ASN A 124 -8.46 38.90 -10.09
N ASN A 125 -9.32 39.92 -10.14
CA ASN A 125 -10.70 39.78 -10.61
C ASN A 125 -10.76 39.79 -12.14
N GLN A 126 -9.98 38.92 -12.78
CA GLN A 126 -10.01 38.70 -14.22
C GLN A 126 -9.97 37.19 -14.47
N THR A 127 -11.11 36.54 -14.24
CA THR A 127 -11.48 35.37 -15.00
C THR A 127 -11.76 35.83 -16.44
N PRO A 128 -10.97 35.45 -17.45
CA PRO A 128 -11.36 35.67 -18.83
C PRO A 128 -12.63 34.84 -19.07
N VAL A 129 -13.75 35.53 -19.32
CA VAL A 129 -14.97 34.90 -19.81
C VAL A 129 -14.67 34.39 -21.21
N ILE A 130 -14.54 33.07 -21.35
CA ILE A 130 -14.39 32.43 -22.66
C ILE A 130 -15.62 32.79 -23.48
N THR A 131 -15.41 33.51 -24.58
CA THR A 131 -16.48 33.85 -25.50
C THR A 131 -16.69 32.72 -26.48
N ASN A 132 -17.89 32.57 -27.03
CA ASN A 132 -18.19 31.55 -28.04
C ASN A 132 -17.32 31.68 -29.31
N ALA A 133 -16.60 32.79 -29.48
CA ALA A 133 -15.64 33.00 -30.57
C ALA A 133 -14.32 32.26 -30.36
N ASP A 134 -13.89 32.05 -29.11
CA ASP A 134 -12.64 31.34 -28.79
C ASP A 134 -12.78 29.80 -28.91
N LEU A 135 -14.02 29.28 -28.87
CA LEU A 135 -14.31 27.86 -29.14
C LEU A 135 -14.25 27.51 -30.63
N ALA A 136 -14.39 28.49 -31.54
CA ALA A 136 -14.47 28.23 -32.98
C ALA A 136 -13.10 28.07 -33.66
N THR A 137 -12.01 28.50 -33.01
CA THR A 137 -10.64 28.46 -33.56
C THR A 137 -9.81 27.26 -33.09
N PHE A 138 -10.33 26.44 -32.17
CA PHE A 138 -9.59 25.28 -31.64
C PHE A 138 -9.70 24.02 -32.50
N ASP A 139 -10.57 24.01 -33.53
CA ASP A 139 -10.91 22.79 -34.30
C ASP A 139 -10.01 22.54 -35.53
N GLU A 140 -8.95 23.33 -35.75
CA GLU A 140 -8.14 23.23 -36.99
C GLU A 140 -6.72 22.66 -36.84
N GLN A 141 -6.16 22.53 -35.62
CA GLN A 141 -4.74 22.13 -35.45
C GLN A 141 -4.53 20.81 -34.68
N TYR A 142 -5.57 20.15 -34.16
CA TYR A 142 -5.38 18.89 -33.42
C TYR A 142 -6.26 17.76 -33.95
N PRO A 143 -5.69 16.60 -34.35
CA PRO A 143 -6.48 15.43 -34.66
C PRO A 143 -7.28 15.05 -33.42
N LYS A 144 -8.61 14.97 -33.55
CA LYS A 144 -9.51 14.48 -32.50
C LYS A 144 -9.03 13.08 -32.09
N ILE A 145 -8.34 12.98 -30.96
CA ILE A 145 -8.08 11.70 -30.32
C ILE A 145 -9.44 11.21 -29.86
N VAL A 146 -10.05 10.35 -30.67
CA VAL A 146 -11.22 9.60 -30.27
C VAL A 146 -10.73 8.60 -29.23
N ILE A 147 -10.70 9.01 -27.97
CA ILE A 147 -10.56 8.06 -26.86
C ILE A 147 -11.84 7.22 -26.93
N PRO A 148 -11.76 5.92 -27.25
CA PRO A 148 -12.95 5.07 -27.23
C PRO A 148 -13.47 5.08 -25.80
N LYS A 149 -14.56 5.82 -25.58
CA LYS A 149 -15.28 5.84 -24.31
C LYS A 149 -15.78 4.42 -24.11
N ASN A 150 -15.06 3.67 -23.30
CA ASN A 150 -15.34 2.27 -23.03
C ASN A 150 -16.74 2.18 -22.43
N THR A 151 -17.71 1.72 -23.23
CA THR A 151 -19.11 1.54 -22.87
C THR A 151 -19.24 0.29 -22.00
N HIS A 152 -18.66 0.34 -20.81
CA HIS A 152 -18.95 -0.63 -19.78
C HIS A 152 -20.19 -0.16 -19.02
N ASN A 153 -21.29 -0.92 -19.15
CA ASN A 153 -22.50 -0.70 -18.37
C ASN A 153 -22.26 -1.24 -16.96
N PHE A 154 -21.90 -0.36 -16.03
CA PHE A 154 -21.74 -0.71 -14.62
C PHE A 154 -23.10 -0.62 -13.91
N THR A 155 -23.36 -1.55 -12.99
CA THR A 155 -24.58 -1.59 -12.18
C THR A 155 -24.24 -1.89 -10.73
N CYS A 156 -24.95 -1.25 -9.80
CA CYS A 156 -24.77 -1.51 -8.37
C CYS A 156 -25.27 -2.91 -8.02
N ASP A 157 -24.33 -3.82 -7.72
CA ASP A 157 -24.59 -5.22 -7.37
C ASP A 157 -24.27 -5.54 -5.89
N GLY A 158 -24.02 -4.51 -5.08
CA GLY A 158 -23.75 -4.63 -3.65
C GLY A 158 -22.27 -4.80 -3.28
N ARG A 159 -21.35 -4.75 -4.25
CA ARG A 159 -19.91 -4.70 -3.97
C ARG A 159 -19.51 -3.40 -3.27
N GLN A 160 -18.55 -3.50 -2.34
CA GLN A 160 -18.13 -2.38 -1.48
C GLN A 160 -16.62 -2.18 -1.43
N HIS A 161 -15.80 -3.09 -1.97
CA HIS A 161 -14.35 -3.09 -1.80
C HIS A 161 -13.59 -3.22 -3.13
N CYS A 162 -12.37 -2.69 -3.19
CA CYS A 162 -11.53 -2.64 -4.39
C CYS A 162 -11.19 -4.01 -4.98
N SER A 163 -11.01 -5.01 -4.12
CA SER A 163 -10.74 -6.40 -4.54
C SER A 163 -11.84 -6.98 -5.42
N GLN A 164 -13.06 -6.42 -5.34
CA GLN A 164 -14.22 -6.88 -6.08
C GLN A 164 -14.39 -6.15 -7.42
N MET A 165 -13.62 -5.09 -7.67
CA MET A 165 -13.65 -4.32 -8.92
C MET A 165 -12.76 -4.94 -10.00
N THR A 166 -13.20 -4.80 -11.24
CA THR A 166 -12.54 -5.30 -12.46
C THR A 166 -11.76 -4.22 -13.18
N SER A 167 -12.09 -2.93 -12.97
CA SER A 167 -11.38 -1.77 -13.55
C SER A 167 -11.48 -0.54 -12.65
N ARG A 168 -10.59 0.45 -12.83
CA ARG A 168 -10.70 1.75 -12.14
C ARG A 168 -11.99 2.47 -12.51
N ALA A 169 -12.39 2.42 -13.79
CA ALA A 169 -13.64 3.03 -14.26
C ALA A 169 -14.88 2.47 -13.54
N GLU A 170 -14.91 1.17 -13.26
CA GLU A 170 -15.95 0.55 -12.45
C GLU A 170 -15.91 1.05 -11.00
N ALA A 171 -14.73 1.10 -10.38
CA ALA A 171 -14.58 1.60 -9.01
C ALA A 171 -15.06 3.06 -8.87
N VAL A 172 -14.72 3.91 -9.85
CA VAL A 172 -15.19 5.31 -9.95
C VAL A 172 -16.70 5.37 -10.13
N PHE A 173 -17.29 4.49 -10.94
CA PHE A 173 -18.75 4.41 -11.05
C PHE A 173 -19.40 4.08 -9.71
N PHE A 174 -18.85 3.10 -8.97
CA PHE A 174 -19.44 2.65 -7.71
C PHE A 174 -19.41 3.73 -6.62
N ILE A 175 -18.31 4.47 -6.44
CA ILE A 175 -18.26 5.55 -5.44
C ILE A 175 -19.26 6.67 -5.73
N ASN A 176 -19.59 6.90 -7.01
CA ASN A 176 -20.48 7.97 -7.44
C ASN A 176 -21.96 7.56 -7.53
N ASN A 177 -22.26 6.27 -7.75
CA ASN A 177 -23.61 5.81 -8.07
C ASN A 177 -24.17 4.76 -7.09
N CYS A 178 -23.33 4.13 -6.26
CA CYS A 178 -23.75 3.01 -5.40
C CYS A 178 -23.64 3.35 -3.91
N PRO A 179 -24.62 2.93 -3.08
CA PRO A 179 -24.58 3.17 -1.64
C PRO A 179 -23.59 2.24 -0.92
N ASN A 180 -23.07 2.68 0.23
CA ASN A 180 -22.22 1.90 1.15
C ASN A 180 -20.85 1.46 0.59
N THR A 181 -20.25 2.22 -0.32
CA THR A 181 -18.91 1.93 -0.83
C THR A 181 -17.82 2.21 0.22
N LYS A 182 -16.77 1.37 0.23
CA LYS A 182 -15.62 1.44 1.15
C LYS A 182 -14.29 1.37 0.37
N MET A 183 -14.27 2.00 -0.80
CA MET A 183 -13.18 1.94 -1.78
C MET A 183 -12.30 3.19 -1.79
N ASP A 184 -12.87 4.29 -1.33
CA ASP A 184 -12.22 5.58 -1.19
C ASP A 184 -12.09 5.87 0.32
N GLY A 185 -10.86 5.80 0.83
CA GLY A 185 -10.59 5.81 2.27
C GLY A 185 -10.43 7.22 2.84
N ASP A 186 -9.90 8.12 2.04
CA ASP A 186 -9.58 9.52 2.29
C ASP A 186 -10.63 10.48 1.71
N ARG A 187 -11.54 9.98 0.88
CA ARG A 187 -12.70 10.70 0.31
C ARG A 187 -12.28 11.84 -0.61
N ASP A 188 -11.23 11.61 -1.39
CA ASP A 188 -10.76 12.54 -2.41
C ASP A 188 -11.39 12.29 -3.80
N GLY A 189 -12.24 11.26 -3.91
CA GLY A 189 -12.91 10.89 -5.16
C GLY A 189 -12.12 9.88 -5.99
N ASP A 190 -11.01 9.37 -5.46
CA ASP A 190 -10.07 8.52 -6.17
C ASP A 190 -10.05 7.11 -5.53
N PRO A 191 -10.88 6.17 -6.03
CA PRO A 191 -11.02 4.88 -5.39
C PRO A 191 -9.84 3.96 -5.70
N CYS A 192 -9.52 3.10 -4.75
CA CYS A 192 -8.59 1.97 -4.95
C CYS A 192 -7.14 2.35 -5.28
N GLU A 193 -6.65 3.51 -4.83
CA GLU A 193 -5.26 3.97 -5.05
C GLU A 193 -4.19 2.96 -4.59
N ARG A 194 -4.48 2.22 -3.52
CA ARG A 194 -3.58 1.21 -2.95
C ARG A 194 -3.62 -0.14 -3.68
N ASP A 195 -4.47 -0.28 -4.70
CA ASP A 195 -4.59 -1.50 -5.49
C ASP A 195 -3.63 -1.46 -6.69
N THR A 196 -2.57 -2.26 -6.61
CA THR A 196 -1.54 -2.37 -7.67
C THR A 196 -2.09 -2.77 -9.04
N ARG A 197 -3.30 -3.36 -9.11
CA ARG A 197 -3.94 -3.72 -10.39
C ARG A 197 -4.35 -2.50 -11.22
N PHE A 198 -4.56 -1.34 -10.59
CA PHE A 198 -5.08 -0.13 -11.24
C PHE A 198 -4.07 1.03 -11.29
N GLN A 199 -2.80 0.80 -10.92
CA GLN A 199 -1.77 1.85 -10.85
C GLN A 199 -1.34 2.43 -12.21
N ASN A 200 -1.57 1.72 -13.30
CA ASN A 200 -1.21 2.18 -14.65
C ASN A 200 -2.38 2.88 -15.40
N GLU A 201 -3.53 3.05 -14.74
CA GLU A 201 -4.74 3.69 -15.30
C GLU A 201 -4.91 5.15 -14.83
N TRP A 202 -3.81 5.78 -14.42
CA TRP A 202 -3.72 7.17 -13.95
C TRP A 202 -3.04 8.07 -14.99
#